data_AF-A0A944LFI7-F1
#
_entry.id   AF-A0A944LFI7-F1
#
_cell.length_a   1.000
_cell.length_b   1.000
_cell.length_c   1.000
_cell.angle_alpha   90.00
_cell.angle_beta   90.00
_cell.angle_gamma   90.00
#
_symmetry.space_group_name_H-M   'P 1'
#
loop_
_entity.id
_entity.type
_entity.pdbx_description
1 polymer ?
#
loop_
_entity_poly.entity_id
_entity_poly.type
_entity_poly.pdbx_seq_one_letter_code
_entity_poly.pdbx_strand_id
1 'polypeptide(L)'
;MKKLLPAVVIACLFLTGCAGTPRMSVAESCTFLQGDTFKPTGNQQQQADQIAKHYQEIADKVAPELADPIQKMANVMKQVAGTSLGAKSPEQLEELKKQNNKVGDVCK
;
A
#
# COMPACT_ATOMS: atom_id res chain seq x y z
N MET A 1 -9.14 22.12 52.46
CA MET A 1 -9.17 22.39 51.00
C MET A 1 -8.63 21.17 50.28
N LYS A 2 -9.50 20.44 49.54
CA LYS A 2 -9.15 19.20 48.83
C LYS A 2 -8.49 19.56 47.50
N LYS A 3 -7.19 19.25 47.37
CA LYS A 3 -6.44 19.39 46.11
C LYS A 3 -6.50 18.04 45.39
N LEU A 4 -7.30 17.95 44.34
CA LEU A 4 -7.38 16.79 43.47
C LEU A 4 -6.25 16.90 42.44
N LEU A 5 -5.36 15.89 42.42
CA LEU A 5 -4.36 15.68 41.40
C LEU A 5 -5.06 15.18 40.12
N PRO A 6 -4.72 15.66 38.92
CA PRO A 6 -5.18 15.01 37.70
C PRO A 6 -4.39 13.71 37.53
N ALA A 7 -5.05 12.60 37.87
CA ALA A 7 -4.61 11.27 37.54
C ALA A 7 -4.54 11.12 36.01
N VAL A 8 -3.31 10.95 35.53
CA VAL A 8 -2.90 10.09 34.42
C VAL A 8 -4.05 9.36 33.73
N VAL A 9 -4.44 9.78 32.53
CA VAL A 9 -5.20 8.94 31.60
C VAL A 9 -4.18 8.28 30.69
N ILE A 10 -3.70 7.13 31.15
CA ILE A 10 -2.97 6.14 30.38
C ILE A 10 -3.86 5.64 29.24
N ALA A 11 -3.23 5.53 28.08
CA ALA A 11 -3.69 4.84 26.88
C ALA A 11 -4.48 3.56 27.20
N CYS A 12 -5.76 3.53 26.84
CA CYS A 12 -6.56 2.31 26.81
C CYS A 12 -7.82 2.54 25.96
N LEU A 13 -7.68 2.55 24.63
CA LEU A 13 -8.76 2.20 23.71
C LEU A 13 -8.20 1.40 22.53
N PHE A 14 -7.44 0.33 22.81
CA PHE A 14 -7.41 -0.81 21.90
C PHE A 14 -8.73 -1.58 22.10
N LEU A 15 -9.77 -1.12 21.40
CA LEU A 15 -11.01 -1.84 21.25
C LEU A 15 -10.72 -3.10 20.44
N THR A 16 -10.63 -4.22 21.13
CA THR A 16 -10.62 -5.58 20.57
C THR A 16 -11.97 -5.88 19.92
N GLY A 17 -12.12 -5.51 18.65
CA GLY A 17 -13.20 -5.99 17.81
C GLY A 17 -12.64 -6.35 16.45
N CYS A 18 -12.39 -7.64 16.19
CA CYS A 18 -12.01 -8.26 14.90
C CYS A 18 -11.44 -7.27 13.86
N ALA A 19 -10.39 -6.54 14.24
CA ALA A 19 -9.92 -5.41 13.46
C ALA A 19 -8.77 -5.91 12.60
N GLY A 20 -8.95 -5.85 11.28
CA GLY A 20 -7.84 -6.02 10.35
C GLY A 20 -6.66 -5.15 10.76
N THR A 21 -5.47 -5.54 10.31
CA THR A 21 -4.21 -4.81 10.55
C THR A 21 -4.45 -3.30 10.50
N PRO A 22 -4.07 -2.54 11.56
CA PRO A 22 -4.25 -1.09 11.57
C PRO A 22 -3.57 -0.50 10.33
N ARG A 23 -4.35 0.22 9.52
CA ARG A 23 -3.81 0.96 8.37
C ARG A 23 -3.17 2.26 8.84
N MET A 24 -2.10 2.65 8.19
CA MET A 24 -1.43 3.92 8.37
C MET A 24 -2.36 5.09 8.01
N SER A 25 -2.11 6.26 8.61
CA SER A 25 -2.67 7.52 8.10
C SER A 25 -2.16 7.84 6.70
N VAL A 26 -2.80 8.79 6.00
CA VAL A 26 -2.34 9.22 4.67
C VAL A 26 -0.89 9.73 4.71
N ALA A 27 -0.55 10.55 5.72
CA ALA A 27 0.80 11.10 5.86
C ALA A 27 1.86 10.01 6.08
N GLU A 28 1.62 9.09 7.03
CA GLU A 28 2.52 7.95 7.29
C GLU A 28 2.65 7.05 6.06
N SER A 29 1.55 6.82 5.35
CA SER A 29 1.55 6.04 4.12
C SER A 29 2.42 6.67 3.04
N CYS A 30 2.33 7.99 2.84
CA CYS A 30 3.14 8.69 1.86
C CYS A 30 4.63 8.67 2.24
N THR A 31 4.98 8.85 3.52
CA THR A 31 6.36 8.67 4.00
C THR A 31 6.85 7.24 3.77
N PHE A 32 6.02 6.24 4.08
CA PHE A 32 6.33 4.83 3.86
C PHE A 32 6.59 4.53 2.38
N LEU A 33 5.72 5.00 1.48
CA LEU A 33 5.84 4.81 0.03
C LEU A 33 7.09 5.48 -0.55
N GLN A 34 7.45 6.67 -0.06
CA GLN A 34 8.68 7.36 -0.48
C GLN A 34 9.95 6.65 -0.03
N GLY A 35 9.90 5.95 1.11
CA GLY A 35 11.00 5.16 1.65
C GLY A 35 11.09 3.73 1.12
N ASP A 36 10.18 3.32 0.24
CA ASP A 36 10.14 1.96 -0.29
C ASP A 36 11.31 1.72 -1.27
N THR A 37 12.10 0.70 -0.97
CA THR A 37 13.33 0.35 -1.71
C THR A 37 13.22 -1.00 -2.41
N PHE A 38 12.00 -1.53 -2.55
CA PHE A 38 11.74 -2.81 -3.18
C PHE A 38 12.35 -2.90 -4.59
N LYS A 39 13.06 -4.00 -4.83
CA LYS A 39 13.68 -4.32 -6.12
C LYS A 39 13.42 -5.78 -6.47
N PRO A 40 12.59 -6.07 -7.49
CA PRO A 40 12.32 -7.43 -7.89
C PRO A 40 13.53 -8.04 -8.62
N THR A 41 13.63 -9.36 -8.62
CA THR A 41 14.74 -10.10 -9.24
C THR A 41 14.24 -11.19 -10.19
N GLY A 42 15.14 -11.74 -11.00
CA GLY A 42 14.82 -12.81 -11.95
C GLY A 42 14.33 -12.30 -13.30
N ASN A 43 13.60 -13.14 -14.04
CA ASN A 43 13.05 -12.79 -15.35
C ASN A 43 11.79 -11.89 -15.24
N GLN A 44 11.29 -11.39 -16.37
CA GLN A 44 10.18 -10.44 -16.39
C GLN A 44 8.90 -10.97 -15.73
N GLN A 45 8.59 -12.25 -15.92
CA GLN A 45 7.42 -12.90 -15.32
C GLN A 45 7.57 -12.98 -13.79
N GLN A 46 8.74 -13.41 -13.31
CA GLN A 46 9.06 -13.49 -11.88
C GLN A 46 9.05 -12.11 -11.23
N GLN A 47 9.59 -11.10 -11.92
CA GLN A 47 9.54 -9.72 -11.44
C GLN A 47 8.10 -9.21 -11.34
N ALA A 48 7.25 -9.54 -12.33
CA ALA A 48 5.86 -9.14 -12.32
C ALA A 48 5.09 -9.74 -11.14
N ASP A 49 5.32 -11.02 -10.83
CA ASP A 49 4.72 -11.70 -9.67
C ASP A 49 5.19 -11.07 -8.35
N GLN A 50 6.48 -10.78 -8.22
CA GLN A 50 7.04 -10.13 -7.02
C GLN A 50 6.46 -8.72 -6.82
N ILE A 51 6.36 -7.91 -7.88
CA ILE A 51 5.75 -6.58 -7.81
C ILE A 51 4.27 -6.68 -7.45
N ALA A 52 3.53 -7.66 -8.00
CA ALA A 52 2.12 -7.85 -7.69
C ALA A 52 1.90 -8.14 -6.20
N LYS A 53 2.71 -9.03 -5.62
CA LYS A 53 2.69 -9.36 -4.20
C LYS A 53 3.07 -8.16 -3.34
N HIS A 54 4.14 -7.46 -3.71
CA HIS A 54 4.59 -6.26 -3.01
C HIS A 54 3.49 -5.18 -2.95
N TYR A 55 2.82 -4.90 -4.07
CA TYR A 55 1.69 -3.98 -4.06
C TYR A 55 0.51 -4.44 -3.21
N GLN A 56 0.19 -5.74 -3.16
CA GLN A 56 -0.84 -6.26 -2.25
C GLN A 56 -0.46 -6.00 -0.79
N GLU A 57 0.78 -6.33 -0.41
CA GLU A 57 1.27 -6.11 0.95
C GLU A 57 1.27 -4.63 1.35
N ILE A 58 1.55 -3.73 0.40
CA ILE A 58 1.46 -2.29 0.63
C ILE A 58 0.02 -1.86 0.81
N ALA A 59 -0.90 -2.31 -0.06
CA ALA A 59 -2.32 -1.94 -0.01
C ALA A 59 -2.99 -2.30 1.33
N ASP A 60 -2.53 -3.38 1.98
CA ASP A 60 -3.01 -3.78 3.30
C ASP A 60 -2.54 -2.87 4.45
N LYS A 61 -1.46 -2.10 4.24
CA LYS A 61 -0.82 -1.28 5.27
C LYS A 61 -1.14 0.21 5.14
N VAL A 62 -1.31 0.71 3.93
CA VAL A 62 -1.52 2.15 3.67
C VAL A 62 -2.95 2.59 3.93
N ALA A 63 -3.17 3.90 3.97
CA ALA A 63 -4.48 4.53 4.06
C ALA A 63 -5.40 4.08 2.90
N PRO A 64 -6.72 3.95 3.12
CA PRO A 64 -7.65 3.48 2.09
C PRO A 64 -7.57 4.22 0.75
N GLU A 65 -7.32 5.53 0.78
CA GLU A 65 -7.19 6.37 -0.42
C GLU A 65 -6.00 5.98 -1.31
N LEU A 66 -4.96 5.39 -0.71
CA LEU A 66 -3.77 4.87 -1.38
C LEU A 66 -3.88 3.37 -1.66
N ALA A 67 -4.60 2.63 -0.81
CA ALA A 67 -4.79 1.19 -0.93
C ALA A 67 -5.48 0.83 -2.25
N ASP A 68 -6.54 1.55 -2.62
CA ASP A 68 -7.31 1.30 -3.84
C ASP A 68 -6.48 1.39 -5.14
N PRO A 69 -5.75 2.48 -5.44
CA PRO A 69 -4.92 2.55 -6.64
C PRO A 69 -3.77 1.53 -6.61
N ILE A 70 -3.16 1.27 -5.45
CA ILE A 70 -2.07 0.30 -5.31
C ILE A 70 -2.56 -1.13 -5.55
N GLN A 71 -3.74 -1.49 -5.02
CA GLN A 71 -4.36 -2.78 -5.28
C GLN A 71 -4.68 -2.99 -6.77
N LYS A 72 -5.08 -1.92 -7.48
CA LYS A 72 -5.27 -1.97 -8.94
C LYS A 72 -3.96 -2.22 -9.68
N MET A 73 -2.87 -1.57 -9.27
CA MET A 73 -1.54 -1.87 -9.82
C MET A 73 -1.13 -3.31 -9.54
N ALA A 74 -1.42 -3.84 -8.35
CA ALA A 74 -1.17 -5.24 -8.01
C ALA A 74 -1.89 -6.20 -8.97
N ASN A 75 -3.16 -5.92 -9.26
CA ASN A 75 -3.98 -6.73 -10.15
C ASN A 75 -3.44 -6.73 -11.59
N VAL A 76 -3.00 -5.56 -12.10
CA VAL A 76 -2.35 -5.48 -13.42
C VAL A 76 -1.07 -6.32 -13.45
N MET A 77 -0.23 -6.21 -12.42
CA MET A 77 1.01 -6.97 -12.36
C MET A 77 0.78 -8.48 -12.21
N LYS A 78 -0.29 -8.89 -11.51
CA LYS A 78 -0.73 -10.28 -11.45
C LYS A 78 -1.14 -10.82 -12.83
N GLN A 79 -1.83 -10.01 -13.64
CA GLN A 79 -2.15 -10.38 -15.02
C GLN A 79 -0.89 -10.53 -15.87
N VAL A 80 0.05 -9.59 -15.74
CA VAL A 80 1.35 -9.63 -16.44
C VAL A 80 2.14 -10.90 -16.07
N ALA A 81 2.16 -11.27 -14.79
CA ALA A 81 2.80 -12.49 -14.30
C ALA A 81 2.14 -13.78 -14.85
N GLY A 82 0.86 -13.72 -15.20
CA GLY A 82 0.15 -14.82 -15.86
C GLY A 82 0.52 -15.02 -17.33
N THR A 83 1.29 -14.09 -17.93
CA THR A 83 1.77 -14.22 -19.31
C THR A 83 3.10 -14.96 -19.37
N SER A 84 3.37 -15.64 -20.49
CA SER A 84 4.62 -16.39 -20.70
C SER A 84 5.87 -15.51 -20.75
N LEU A 85 5.72 -14.25 -21.17
CA LEU A 85 6.85 -13.32 -21.33
C LEU A 85 6.99 -12.34 -20.16
N GLY A 86 5.94 -12.10 -19.35
CA GLY A 86 5.94 -11.06 -18.33
C GLY A 86 5.98 -9.63 -18.91
N ALA A 87 5.70 -9.48 -20.21
CA ALA A 87 5.68 -8.20 -20.89
C ALA A 87 4.35 -7.48 -20.63
N LYS A 88 4.42 -6.16 -20.41
CA LYS A 88 3.25 -5.30 -20.25
C LYS A 88 2.73 -4.89 -21.63
N SER A 89 1.42 -4.97 -21.83
CA SER A 89 0.77 -4.33 -22.98
C SER A 89 0.76 -2.80 -22.82
N PRO A 90 0.53 -2.04 -23.91
CA PRO A 90 0.33 -0.59 -23.83
C PRO A 90 -0.79 -0.20 -22.86
N GLU A 91 -1.91 -0.94 -22.86
CA GLU A 91 -3.05 -0.69 -21.99
C GLU A 91 -2.70 -0.92 -20.51
N GLN A 92 -1.95 -1.98 -20.22
CA GLN A 92 -1.46 -2.26 -18.87
C GLN A 92 -0.48 -1.19 -18.39
N LEU A 93 0.38 -0.69 -19.27
CA LEU A 93 1.31 0.39 -18.95
C LEU A 93 0.57 1.69 -18.63
N GLU A 94 -0.44 2.05 -19.43
CA GLU A 94 -1.27 3.23 -19.18
C GLU A 94 -2.09 3.12 -17.89
N GLU A 95 -2.64 1.93 -17.57
CA GLU A 95 -3.34 1.72 -16.31
C GLU A 95 -2.39 1.85 -15.11
N LEU A 96 -1.19 1.28 -15.18
CA LEU A 96 -0.17 1.44 -14.13
C LEU A 96 0.19 2.92 -13.92
N LYS A 97 0.45 3.67 -15.00
CA LYS A 97 0.71 5.12 -14.93
C LYS A 97 -0.45 5.86 -14.29
N LYS A 98 -1.68 5.59 -14.72
CA LYS A 98 -2.88 6.24 -14.21
C LYS A 98 -3.05 6.02 -12.71
N GLN A 99 -2.85 4.79 -12.22
CA GLN A 99 -2.97 4.53 -10.78
C GLN A 99 -1.80 5.11 -9.99
N ASN A 100 -0.57 5.09 -10.53
CA ASN A 100 0.57 5.73 -9.90
C ASN A 100 0.38 7.26 -9.80
N ASN A 101 -0.22 7.91 -10.80
CA ASN A 101 -0.55 9.33 -10.74
C ASN A 101 -1.55 9.64 -9.63
N LYS A 102 -2.55 8.78 -9.39
CA LYS A 102 -3.49 8.95 -8.27
C LYS A 102 -2.79 8.84 -6.92
N VAL A 103 -1.85 7.91 -6.77
CA VAL A 103 -0.98 7.84 -5.57
C VAL A 103 -0.22 9.14 -5.40
N GLY A 104 0.38 9.65 -6.48
CA GLY A 104 1.06 10.94 -6.51
C GLY A 104 0.14 12.10 -6.12
N ASP A 105 -1.09 12.14 -6.61
CA ASP A 105 -2.06 13.20 -6.29
C ASP A 105 -2.41 13.28 -4.80
N VAL A 106 -2.44 12.12 -4.12
CA VAL A 106 -2.70 12.04 -2.67
C VAL A 106 -1.46 12.39 -1.84
N CYS A 107 -0.26 12.03 -2.32
CA CYS A 107 1.01 12.23 -1.62
C CYS A 107 1.77 13.52 -2.00
N LYS A 108 1.09 14.48 -2.62
CA LYS A 108 1.62 15.80 -2.98
C LYS A 108 1.85 16.73 -1.80
#